data_AF-A7TTS0-F1
#
_entry.id   AF-A7TTS0-F1
#
_cell.length_a   1.000
_cell.length_b   1.000
_cell.length_c   1.000
_cell.angle_alpha   90.00
_cell.angle_beta   90.00
_cell.angle_gamma   90.00
#
_symmetry.space_group_name_H-M   'P 1'
#
loop_
_entity.id
_entity.type
_entity.pdbx_description
1 polymer ?
#
loop_
_entity_poly.entity_id
_entity_poly.type
_entity_poly.pdbx_seq_one_letter_code
_entity_poly.pdbx_strand_id
1 'polypeptide(L)'
;MKLNLVLSTLIAATAVSAKPIYQFGSAATNVSGNGTEPLPSNGNNTNGTHANNTNGTGGPIPGGSISTGGTKLKVIITGGDVPINALSSVSDIDIEVLFNSTDVLNITELYSVANSTNVALDSDEYKGAVIIGNSNSLESLGFFESIVIDSPKAVVVSDNIWQGVIVANSSDISGMDPVVAAFGDKLIYSGVFAPNVDYTGVAKDTGIPLGICNYAGKEAVWFFNDTDTNLLGYDSIIRNNFPQFSAPSMGGNSSTPIVPIVYGGDLPTSLLSSLGSFVQGLVVISNGPAGNLTLTNSPVPIVYAKSGDSISYIGEDEVPAGAISAGYLSPKKAQILLEISLINGVSSSSDLSEIFP
;
A
#
# COMPACT_ATOMS: atom_id res chain seq x y z
N MET A 1 -5.64 35.70 16.90
CA MET A 1 -6.60 34.95 16.06
C MET A 1 -6.01 34.36 14.76
N LYS A 2 -4.68 34.22 14.61
CA LYS A 2 -4.06 33.60 13.41
C LYS A 2 -3.47 32.19 13.64
N LEU A 3 -3.49 31.69 14.88
CA LEU A 3 -2.87 30.42 15.26
C LEU A 3 -3.77 29.20 14.98
N ASN A 4 -5.09 29.36 15.16
CA ASN A 4 -6.06 28.28 14.89
C ASN A 4 -6.21 27.98 13.39
N LEU A 5 -5.79 28.88 12.50
CA LEU A 5 -5.93 28.70 11.05
C LEU A 5 -4.81 27.82 10.45
N VAL A 6 -3.61 27.83 11.04
CA VAL A 6 -2.48 27.01 10.57
C VAL A 6 -2.63 25.56 11.02
N LEU A 7 -3.17 25.33 12.23
CA LEU A 7 -3.44 23.97 12.72
C LEU A 7 -4.65 23.32 12.01
N SER A 8 -5.67 24.11 11.67
CA SER A 8 -6.84 23.61 10.91
C SER A 8 -6.53 23.39 9.42
N THR A 9 -5.58 24.12 8.83
CA THR A 9 -5.12 23.85 7.45
C THR A 9 -4.15 22.68 7.35
N LEU A 10 -3.40 22.37 8.42
CA LEU A 10 -2.57 21.17 8.50
C LEU A 10 -3.41 19.87 8.62
N ILE A 11 -4.61 19.95 9.17
CA ILE A 11 -5.57 18.83 9.29
C ILE A 11 -6.49 18.72 8.04
N ALA A 12 -6.68 19.80 7.27
CA ALA A 12 -7.68 19.85 6.20
C ALA A 12 -7.20 19.40 4.81
N ALA A 13 -5.95 18.94 4.66
CA ALA A 13 -5.37 18.59 3.36
C ALA A 13 -5.48 17.09 3.01
N THR A 14 -6.54 16.39 3.40
CA THR A 14 -6.92 15.07 2.84
C THR A 14 -8.42 14.85 2.96
N ALA A 15 -9.21 15.46 2.08
CA ALA A 15 -10.63 15.13 1.95
C ALA A 15 -11.02 15.14 0.47
N VAL A 16 -10.54 14.15 -0.28
CA VAL A 16 -11.23 13.71 -1.49
C VAL A 16 -12.07 12.52 -1.08
N SER A 17 -13.38 12.73 -0.99
CA SER A 17 -14.37 11.69 -0.72
C SER A 17 -14.25 10.58 -1.75
N ALA A 18 -13.74 9.43 -1.32
CA ALA A 18 -13.93 8.16 -2.02
C ALA A 18 -15.33 7.61 -1.68
N LYS A 19 -15.86 6.79 -2.59
CA LYS A 19 -17.24 6.32 -2.51
C LYS A 19 -17.45 5.38 -1.32
N PRO A 20 -18.59 5.48 -0.60
CA PRO A 20 -18.96 4.51 0.44
C PRO A 20 -19.22 3.11 -0.15
N ILE A 21 -19.15 2.07 0.69
CA ILE A 21 -19.62 0.72 0.35
C ILE A 21 -21.04 0.80 -0.26
N TYR A 22 -21.19 0.42 -1.53
CA TYR A 22 -22.49 0.32 -2.16
C TYR A 22 -23.14 -1.02 -1.82
N GLN A 23 -24.14 -0.99 -0.96
CA GLN A 23 -25.10 -2.08 -0.82
C GLN A 23 -26.06 -2.04 -2.02
N PHE A 24 -25.76 -2.76 -3.10
CA PHE A 24 -26.74 -2.95 -4.16
C PHE A 24 -27.86 -3.87 -3.67
N GLY A 25 -28.96 -3.25 -3.23
CA GLY A 25 -30.25 -3.93 -3.12
C GLY A 25 -30.67 -4.43 -4.50
N SER A 26 -30.94 -5.72 -4.58
CA SER A 26 -31.46 -6.40 -5.77
C SER A 26 -32.76 -5.75 -6.26
N ALA A 27 -32.69 -5.02 -7.37
CA ALA A 27 -33.84 -4.88 -8.25
C ALA A 27 -33.89 -6.13 -9.13
N ALA A 28 -34.66 -7.13 -8.68
CA ALA A 28 -35.06 -8.24 -9.53
C ALA A 28 -35.95 -7.69 -10.65
N THR A 29 -35.39 -7.47 -11.83
CA THR A 29 -36.14 -7.41 -13.08
C THR A 29 -35.92 -8.71 -13.82
N ASN A 30 -36.90 -9.60 -13.70
CA ASN A 30 -37.10 -10.70 -14.63
C ASN A 30 -37.20 -10.11 -16.05
N VAL A 31 -36.15 -10.27 -16.85
CA VAL A 31 -36.24 -10.12 -18.31
C VAL A 31 -35.78 -11.44 -18.92
N SER A 32 -36.76 -12.31 -19.15
CA SER A 32 -36.65 -13.38 -20.12
C SER A 32 -36.49 -12.72 -21.49
N GLY A 33 -35.28 -12.78 -22.05
CA GLY A 33 -34.96 -12.19 -23.34
C GLY A 33 -33.89 -13.01 -24.03
N ASN A 34 -34.32 -14.02 -24.77
CA ASN A 34 -33.50 -14.76 -25.72
C ASN A 34 -33.15 -13.78 -26.86
N GLY A 35 -31.93 -13.23 -26.86
CA GLY A 35 -31.52 -12.17 -27.78
C GLY A 35 -30.05 -12.27 -28.15
N THR A 36 -29.75 -13.13 -29.12
CA THR A 36 -28.59 -12.99 -30.02
C THR A 36 -28.65 -11.65 -30.74
N GLU A 37 -27.53 -10.91 -30.85
CA GLU A 37 -27.21 -9.87 -31.86
C GLU A 37 -25.80 -9.28 -31.54
N PRO A 38 -25.04 -8.69 -32.49
CA PRO A 38 -24.03 -9.43 -33.26
C PRO A 38 -22.59 -8.88 -33.14
N LEU A 39 -21.62 -9.75 -33.44
CA LEU A 39 -20.22 -9.40 -33.67
C LEU A 39 -20.02 -8.70 -35.02
N PRO A 40 -19.26 -7.60 -35.12
CA PRO A 40 -18.70 -7.14 -36.38
C PRO A 40 -17.38 -7.87 -36.66
N SER A 41 -17.40 -8.70 -37.71
CA SER A 41 -16.23 -9.26 -38.39
C SER A 41 -15.73 -8.26 -39.44
N ASN A 42 -14.46 -7.84 -39.40
CA ASN A 42 -13.46 -8.10 -40.44
C ASN A 42 -12.15 -7.31 -40.21
N GLY A 43 -11.00 -7.97 -40.36
CA GLY A 43 -9.70 -7.31 -40.42
C GLY A 43 -8.53 -8.28 -40.25
N ASN A 44 -8.27 -9.08 -41.29
CA ASN A 44 -7.09 -9.94 -41.44
C ASN A 44 -5.79 -9.19 -41.08
N ASN A 45 -5.00 -9.76 -40.17
CA ASN A 45 -3.54 -9.75 -40.28
C ASN A 45 -2.95 -11.01 -39.66
N THR A 46 -2.02 -11.58 -40.43
CA THR A 46 -1.41 -12.90 -40.34
C THR A 46 -0.30 -12.99 -39.29
N ASN A 47 -0.29 -14.14 -38.61
CA ASN A 47 0.85 -14.97 -38.24
C ASN A 47 2.05 -14.30 -37.52
N GLY A 48 2.07 -14.44 -36.19
CA GLY A 48 3.27 -14.39 -35.36
C GLY A 48 3.20 -15.53 -34.33
N THR A 49 3.63 -16.72 -34.72
CA THR A 49 3.87 -17.84 -33.80
C THR A 49 5.00 -17.49 -32.84
N HIS A 50 4.66 -17.22 -31.59
CA HIS A 50 5.55 -17.51 -30.47
C HIS A 50 4.83 -18.49 -29.55
N ALA A 51 5.25 -19.75 -29.67
CA ALA A 51 4.95 -20.77 -28.69
C ALA A 51 5.54 -20.33 -27.35
N ASN A 52 4.71 -20.23 -26.32
CA ASN A 52 5.17 -20.49 -24.97
C ASN A 52 4.26 -21.57 -24.40
N ASN A 53 4.83 -22.77 -24.28
CA ASN A 53 4.26 -23.90 -23.59
C ASN A 53 4.37 -23.63 -22.09
N THR A 54 3.27 -23.33 -21.43
CA THR A 54 3.08 -23.68 -20.02
C THR A 54 1.61 -24.03 -19.79
N ASN A 55 1.37 -25.32 -19.56
CA ASN A 55 0.12 -25.85 -19.06
C ASN A 55 -0.13 -25.31 -17.65
N GLY A 56 -0.96 -24.28 -17.53
CA GLY A 56 -1.70 -23.96 -16.30
C GLY A 56 -3.17 -24.20 -16.57
N THR A 57 -3.74 -25.27 -16.00
CA THR A 57 -5.16 -25.59 -16.09
C THR A 57 -6.00 -24.48 -15.45
N GLY A 58 -6.42 -23.52 -16.26
CA GLY A 58 -7.42 -22.53 -15.88
C GLY A 58 -8.84 -23.13 -15.87
N GLY A 59 -9.52 -22.99 -14.74
CA GLY A 59 -10.98 -23.02 -14.62
C GLY A 59 -11.50 -23.70 -13.34
N PRO A 60 -12.66 -23.31 -12.75
CA PRO A 60 -13.58 -22.22 -13.13
C PRO A 60 -13.87 -21.19 -12.00
N ILE A 61 -14.15 -19.94 -12.37
CA ILE A 61 -15.04 -19.02 -11.62
C ILE A 61 -16.12 -18.64 -12.67
N PRO A 62 -17.45 -18.83 -12.49
CA PRO A 62 -18.25 -18.74 -11.26
C PRO A 62 -19.24 -19.92 -11.00
N GLY A 63 -19.56 -20.19 -9.73
CA GLY A 63 -20.75 -20.98 -9.33
C GLY A 63 -20.59 -22.49 -9.14
N GLY A 64 -19.37 -23.04 -9.12
CA GLY A 64 -19.13 -24.45 -8.81
C GLY A 64 -18.65 -24.62 -7.37
N SER A 65 -19.35 -25.41 -6.56
CA SER A 65 -18.85 -25.86 -5.26
C SER A 65 -17.54 -26.64 -5.45
N ILE A 66 -16.44 -26.07 -4.96
CA ILE A 66 -15.22 -26.82 -4.68
C ILE A 66 -15.32 -27.21 -3.21
N SER A 67 -15.78 -28.43 -2.92
CA SER A 67 -15.69 -28.99 -1.58
C SER A 67 -14.75 -30.18 -1.58
N THR A 68 -13.49 -29.98 -1.18
CA THR A 68 -12.72 -30.84 -0.27
C THR A 68 -11.32 -30.27 -0.03
N GLY A 69 -11.12 -29.56 1.10
CA GLY A 69 -9.83 -29.48 1.79
C GLY A 69 -8.70 -28.60 1.21
N GLY A 70 -8.99 -27.55 0.44
CA GLY A 70 -7.99 -26.57 0.00
C GLY A 70 -7.81 -25.39 0.97
N THR A 71 -6.60 -24.84 1.04
CA THR A 71 -6.30 -23.59 1.78
C THR A 71 -7.03 -22.39 1.16
N LYS A 72 -7.73 -21.62 2.00
CA LYS A 72 -8.53 -20.44 1.60
C LYS A 72 -7.68 -19.19 1.43
N LEU A 73 -8.24 -18.15 0.83
CA LEU A 73 -7.72 -16.78 0.98
C LEU A 73 -8.45 -16.08 2.13
N LYS A 74 -7.70 -15.39 2.99
CA LYS A 74 -8.28 -14.42 3.91
C LYS A 74 -8.46 -13.10 3.18
N VAL A 75 -9.66 -12.53 3.18
CA VAL A 75 -9.93 -11.19 2.66
C VAL A 75 -10.22 -10.27 3.84
N ILE A 76 -9.39 -9.25 4.01
CA ILE A 76 -9.46 -8.25 5.08
C ILE A 76 -9.96 -6.95 4.47
N ILE A 77 -11.15 -6.51 4.86
CA ILE A 77 -11.80 -5.32 4.32
C ILE A 77 -11.63 -4.16 5.28
N THR A 78 -11.11 -3.07 4.73
CA THR A 78 -10.87 -1.79 5.40
C THR A 78 -11.59 -0.62 4.73
N GLY A 79 -11.92 -0.78 3.44
CA GLY A 79 -12.61 0.20 2.59
C GLY A 79 -12.69 -0.36 1.17
N GLY A 80 -12.87 0.50 0.17
CA GLY A 80 -12.79 0.12 -1.25
C GLY A 80 -14.07 -0.46 -1.85
N ASP A 81 -13.96 -0.97 -3.09
CA ASP A 81 -15.10 -1.52 -3.82
C ASP A 81 -15.27 -3.03 -3.54
N VAL A 82 -16.27 -3.34 -2.72
CA VAL A 82 -16.61 -4.70 -2.31
C VAL A 82 -18.06 -5.02 -2.66
N PRO A 83 -18.32 -5.86 -3.67
CA PRO A 83 -19.64 -6.44 -3.90
C PRO A 83 -19.89 -7.59 -2.90
N ILE A 84 -20.19 -7.26 -1.63
CA ILE A 84 -20.36 -8.22 -0.51
C ILE A 84 -21.34 -9.35 -0.86
N ASN A 85 -22.42 -9.04 -1.59
CA ASN A 85 -23.44 -10.01 -1.97
C ASN A 85 -22.94 -11.11 -2.92
N ALA A 86 -21.86 -10.87 -3.66
CA ALA A 86 -21.27 -11.86 -4.56
C ALA A 86 -20.28 -12.79 -3.84
N LEU A 87 -19.74 -12.37 -2.70
CA LEU A 87 -18.61 -13.03 -2.05
C LEU A 87 -19.02 -14.10 -1.05
N SER A 88 -20.18 -13.96 -0.43
CA SER A 88 -20.75 -14.97 0.49
C SER A 88 -21.03 -16.34 -0.15
N SER A 89 -20.91 -16.43 -1.48
CA SER A 89 -21.08 -17.66 -2.26
C SER A 89 -19.78 -18.38 -2.62
N VAL A 90 -18.61 -17.81 -2.29
CA VAL A 90 -17.30 -18.37 -2.64
C VAL A 90 -16.70 -19.12 -1.45
N SER A 91 -16.65 -20.45 -1.52
CA SER A 91 -16.18 -21.32 -0.42
C SER A 91 -14.71 -21.14 -0.03
N ASP A 92 -13.91 -20.64 -0.97
CA ASP A 92 -12.45 -20.60 -0.86
C ASP A 92 -11.94 -19.22 -0.39
N ILE A 93 -12.87 -18.37 0.06
CA ILE A 93 -12.62 -17.03 0.57
C ILE A 93 -13.26 -16.92 1.96
N ASP A 94 -12.46 -16.52 2.94
CA ASP A 94 -12.95 -16.09 4.25
C ASP A 94 -12.85 -14.57 4.35
N ILE A 95 -13.88 -13.91 4.88
CA ILE A 95 -13.98 -12.45 4.87
C ILE A 95 -14.00 -11.92 6.30
N GLU A 96 -13.14 -10.95 6.55
CA GLU A 96 -13.12 -10.16 7.77
C GLU A 96 -13.25 -8.70 7.43
N VAL A 97 -14.22 -8.01 8.01
CA VAL A 97 -14.36 -6.55 7.89
C VAL A 97 -13.80 -5.94 9.16
N LEU A 98 -12.67 -5.26 9.05
CA LEU A 98 -12.09 -4.52 10.17
C LEU A 98 -12.74 -3.15 10.31
N PHE A 99 -12.89 -2.44 9.18
CA PHE A 99 -13.47 -1.10 9.13
C PHE A 99 -14.01 -0.78 7.72
N ASN A 100 -14.67 0.37 7.61
CA ASN A 100 -15.22 0.93 6.37
C ASN A 100 -14.76 2.38 6.24
N SER A 101 -13.46 2.57 6.02
CA SER A 101 -12.85 3.89 5.90
C SER A 101 -12.91 4.41 4.46
N THR A 102 -13.32 5.68 4.34
CA THR A 102 -13.22 6.45 3.09
C THR A 102 -11.96 7.33 3.04
N ASP A 103 -11.31 7.52 4.19
CA ASP A 103 -10.11 8.34 4.35
C ASP A 103 -8.85 7.46 4.37
N VAL A 104 -7.69 8.08 4.22
CA VAL A 104 -6.40 7.37 4.32
C VAL A 104 -6.25 6.79 5.72
N LEU A 105 -5.89 5.51 5.81
CA LEU A 105 -5.70 4.85 7.10
C LEU A 105 -4.54 5.47 7.88
N ASN A 106 -4.74 5.66 9.19
CA ASN A 106 -3.68 6.08 10.10
C ASN A 106 -2.84 4.87 10.58
N ILE A 107 -1.69 5.12 11.18
CA ILE A 107 -0.76 4.07 11.60
C ILE A 107 -1.37 3.03 12.55
N THR A 108 -2.28 3.42 13.45
CA THR A 108 -2.97 2.47 14.35
C THR A 108 -3.92 1.56 13.58
N GLU A 109 -4.61 2.08 12.58
CA GLU A 109 -5.43 1.29 11.65
C GLU A 109 -4.55 0.36 10.81
N LEU A 110 -3.42 0.85 10.29
CA LEU A 110 -2.44 0.03 9.55
C LEU A 110 -1.94 -1.15 10.38
N TYR A 111 -1.54 -0.95 11.64
CA TYR A 111 -1.19 -2.07 12.54
C TYR A 111 -2.35 -3.02 12.82
N SER A 112 -3.59 -2.53 12.83
CA SER A 112 -4.76 -3.41 13.00
C SER A 112 -4.94 -4.33 11.79
N VAL A 113 -4.66 -3.83 10.58
CA VAL A 113 -4.63 -4.63 9.34
C VAL A 113 -3.51 -5.66 9.42
N ALA A 114 -2.27 -5.23 9.66
CA ALA A 114 -1.11 -6.14 9.73
C ALA A 114 -1.29 -7.23 10.78
N ASN A 115 -1.90 -6.93 11.93
CA ASN A 115 -2.19 -7.94 12.94
C ASN A 115 -3.19 -9.00 12.41
N SER A 116 -4.26 -8.57 11.74
CA SER A 116 -5.23 -9.49 11.12
C SER A 116 -4.60 -10.29 9.98
N THR A 117 -3.78 -9.64 9.14
CA THR A 117 -3.00 -10.28 8.08
C THR A 117 -2.09 -11.35 8.67
N ASN A 118 -1.26 -11.00 9.66
CA ASN A 118 -0.32 -11.95 10.25
C ASN A 118 -1.00 -13.15 10.91
N VAL A 119 -2.12 -12.94 11.62
CA VAL A 119 -2.93 -14.06 12.16
C VAL A 119 -3.40 -15.00 11.05
N ALA A 120 -3.76 -14.47 9.88
CA ALA A 120 -4.12 -15.30 8.73
C ALA A 120 -2.90 -16.02 8.14
N LEU A 121 -1.76 -15.34 8.01
CA LEU A 121 -0.54 -15.93 7.44
C LEU A 121 0.08 -17.01 8.34
N ASP A 122 -0.07 -16.90 9.67
CA ASP A 122 0.37 -17.90 10.64
C ASP A 122 -0.50 -19.18 10.63
N SER A 123 -1.71 -19.11 10.07
CA SER A 123 -2.63 -20.25 10.01
C SER A 123 -2.46 -21.07 8.74
N ASP A 124 -2.38 -22.40 8.89
CA ASP A 124 -2.38 -23.35 7.76
C ASP A 124 -3.73 -23.41 7.00
N GLU A 125 -4.79 -22.77 7.52
CA GLU A 125 -6.06 -22.65 6.80
C GLU A 125 -5.94 -21.74 5.58
N TYR A 126 -5.04 -20.76 5.61
CA TYR A 126 -4.92 -19.75 4.57
C TYR A 126 -3.61 -19.86 3.78
N LYS A 127 -3.71 -19.74 2.45
CA LYS A 127 -2.55 -19.65 1.54
C LYS A 127 -2.01 -18.24 1.35
N GLY A 128 -2.75 -17.24 1.82
CA GLY A 128 -2.44 -15.83 1.66
C GLY A 128 -3.56 -14.93 2.13
N ALA A 129 -3.29 -13.64 2.11
CA ALA A 129 -4.21 -12.58 2.50
C ALA A 129 -4.41 -11.57 1.35
N VAL A 130 -5.65 -11.09 1.23
CA VAL A 130 -6.03 -10.00 0.34
C VAL A 130 -6.59 -8.88 1.19
N ILE A 131 -5.96 -7.71 1.15
CA ILE A 131 -6.36 -6.53 1.91
C ILE A 131 -7.09 -5.59 0.95
N ILE A 132 -8.35 -5.29 1.24
CA ILE A 132 -9.17 -4.38 0.44
C ILE A 132 -9.28 -3.03 1.14
N GLY A 133 -8.69 -2.00 0.52
CA GLY A 133 -8.67 -0.62 1.01
C GLY A 133 -9.33 0.36 0.05
N ASN A 134 -9.60 1.59 0.53
CA ASN A 134 -9.93 2.66 -0.41
C ASN A 134 -8.69 3.02 -1.25
N SER A 135 -8.89 3.53 -2.46
CA SER A 135 -7.81 3.86 -3.38
C SER A 135 -6.77 4.80 -2.73
N ASN A 136 -7.20 5.81 -1.96
CA ASN A 136 -6.29 6.73 -1.28
C ASN A 136 -5.36 6.05 -0.26
N SER A 137 -5.69 4.84 0.22
CA SER A 137 -4.90 4.10 1.21
C SER A 137 -3.92 3.10 0.60
N LEU A 138 -3.96 2.85 -0.71
CA LEU A 138 -3.13 1.79 -1.33
C LEU A 138 -1.63 2.03 -1.13
N GLU A 139 -1.18 3.28 -1.27
CA GLU A 139 0.22 3.64 -1.03
C GLU A 139 0.65 3.30 0.40
N SER A 140 -0.19 3.65 1.37
CA SER A 140 0.11 3.49 2.80
C SER A 140 0.06 2.03 3.22
N LEU A 141 -0.99 1.30 2.80
CA LEU A 141 -1.15 -0.12 3.05
C LEU A 141 -0.03 -0.94 2.40
N GLY A 142 0.21 -0.74 1.10
CA GLY A 142 1.25 -1.49 0.39
C GLY A 142 2.63 -1.30 1.01
N PHE A 143 3.01 -0.05 1.29
CA PHE A 143 4.30 0.25 1.88
C PHE A 143 4.43 -0.26 3.31
N PHE A 144 3.40 -0.05 4.15
CA PHE A 144 3.39 -0.49 5.53
C PHE A 144 3.48 -2.01 5.65
N GLU A 145 2.60 -2.74 4.95
CA GLU A 145 2.57 -4.21 4.99
C GLU A 145 3.90 -4.80 4.50
N SER A 146 4.55 -4.18 3.51
CA SER A 146 5.89 -4.62 3.07
C SER A 146 6.91 -4.60 4.21
N ILE A 147 6.87 -3.56 5.06
CA ILE A 147 7.80 -3.43 6.18
C ILE A 147 7.46 -4.43 7.29
N VAL A 148 6.19 -4.52 7.68
CA VAL A 148 5.81 -5.20 8.93
C VAL A 148 5.48 -6.67 8.76
N ILE A 149 5.16 -7.14 7.55
CA ILE A 149 4.91 -8.54 7.26
C ILE A 149 6.19 -9.20 6.75
N ASP A 150 6.54 -10.33 7.35
CA ASP A 150 7.60 -11.22 6.91
C ASP A 150 7.01 -12.63 6.74
N SER A 151 6.50 -12.91 5.54
CA SER A 151 5.85 -14.19 5.23
C SER A 151 6.05 -14.57 3.77
N PRO A 152 6.29 -15.86 3.47
CA PRO A 152 6.37 -16.33 2.08
C PRO A 152 4.98 -16.51 1.43
N LYS A 153 3.89 -16.39 2.20
CA LYS A 153 2.52 -16.50 1.71
C LYS A 153 2.11 -15.22 0.99
N ALA A 154 1.23 -15.36 0.00
CA ALA A 154 0.80 -14.22 -0.82
C ALA A 154 0.12 -13.13 0.02
N VAL A 155 0.56 -11.88 -0.12
CA VAL A 155 -0.13 -10.70 0.44
C VAL A 155 -0.40 -9.71 -0.68
N VAL A 156 -1.68 -9.41 -0.90
CA VAL A 156 -2.10 -8.48 -1.95
C VAL A 156 -2.97 -7.38 -1.36
N VAL A 157 -2.55 -6.13 -1.54
CA VAL A 157 -3.36 -4.95 -1.26
C VAL A 157 -4.07 -4.52 -2.54
N SER A 158 -5.36 -4.25 -2.50
CA SER A 158 -6.12 -3.76 -3.65
C SER A 158 -7.29 -2.87 -3.25
N ASP A 159 -7.76 -2.03 -4.16
CA ASP A 159 -9.02 -1.29 -4.01
C ASP A 159 -10.22 -2.01 -4.63
N ASN A 160 -9.98 -3.17 -5.25
CA ASN A 160 -11.01 -4.03 -5.81
C ASN A 160 -10.76 -5.50 -5.43
N ILE A 161 -11.78 -6.12 -4.85
CA ILE A 161 -11.63 -7.49 -4.35
C ILE A 161 -11.32 -8.52 -5.42
N TRP A 162 -11.94 -8.45 -6.59
CA TRP A 162 -11.74 -9.46 -7.62
C TRP A 162 -10.33 -9.40 -8.19
N GLN A 163 -9.80 -8.20 -8.35
CA GLN A 163 -8.41 -8.00 -8.75
C GLN A 163 -7.44 -8.53 -7.68
N GLY A 164 -7.66 -8.18 -6.41
CA GLY A 164 -6.84 -8.69 -5.31
C GLY A 164 -6.83 -10.23 -5.25
N VAL A 165 -8.01 -10.86 -5.42
CA VAL A 165 -8.16 -12.31 -5.44
C VAL A 165 -7.52 -12.95 -6.67
N ILE A 166 -7.61 -12.36 -7.86
CA ILE A 166 -6.93 -12.87 -9.06
C ILE A 166 -5.41 -12.89 -8.84
N VAL A 167 -4.86 -11.79 -8.34
CA VAL A 167 -3.42 -11.64 -8.10
C VAL A 167 -2.94 -12.60 -7.00
N ALA A 168 -3.67 -12.71 -5.89
CA ALA A 168 -3.30 -13.61 -4.78
C ALA A 168 -3.43 -15.10 -5.12
N ASN A 169 -4.14 -15.45 -6.20
CA ASN A 169 -4.23 -16.82 -6.71
C ASN A 169 -3.16 -17.15 -7.76
N SER A 170 -2.35 -16.16 -8.20
CA SER A 170 -1.21 -16.43 -9.08
C SER A 170 -0.22 -17.33 -8.36
N SER A 171 0.38 -18.31 -9.04
CA SER A 171 1.47 -19.11 -8.48
C SER A 171 2.75 -18.31 -8.29
N ASP A 172 2.91 -17.26 -9.10
CA ASP A 172 4.18 -16.53 -9.21
C ASP A 172 4.37 -15.54 -8.07
N ILE A 173 3.31 -15.24 -7.32
CA ILE A 173 3.37 -14.34 -6.15
C ILE A 173 3.94 -15.00 -4.89
N SER A 174 4.06 -16.33 -4.87
CA SER A 174 4.57 -17.03 -3.69
C SER A 174 6.03 -16.65 -3.44
N GLY A 175 6.33 -16.22 -2.21
CA GLY A 175 7.67 -15.75 -1.82
C GLY A 175 8.01 -14.33 -2.26
N MET A 176 7.08 -13.61 -2.90
CA MET A 176 7.23 -12.17 -3.13
C MET A 176 6.88 -11.38 -1.88
N ASP A 177 7.50 -10.20 -1.73
CA ASP A 177 7.03 -9.17 -0.81
C ASP A 177 5.57 -8.79 -1.12
N PRO A 178 4.82 -8.23 -0.15
CA PRO A 178 3.48 -7.73 -0.39
C PRO A 178 3.37 -6.86 -1.66
N VAL A 179 2.35 -7.10 -2.47
CA VAL A 179 2.12 -6.36 -3.72
C VAL A 179 0.85 -5.53 -3.66
N VAL A 180 0.78 -4.48 -4.47
CA VAL A 180 -0.41 -3.63 -4.64
C VAL A 180 -0.99 -3.82 -6.04
N ALA A 181 -2.27 -4.15 -6.13
CA ALA A 181 -2.99 -4.26 -7.38
C ALA A 181 -4.02 -3.12 -7.48
N ALA A 182 -3.75 -2.12 -8.32
CA ALA A 182 -4.60 -0.94 -8.48
C ALA A 182 -5.66 -1.15 -9.57
N PHE A 183 -6.93 -0.90 -9.25
CA PHE A 183 -8.03 -1.24 -10.15
C PHE A 183 -8.12 -0.38 -11.41
N GLY A 184 -7.84 0.92 -11.29
CA GLY A 184 -8.05 1.88 -12.37
C GLY A 184 -7.13 1.68 -13.57
N ASP A 185 -5.85 1.39 -13.31
CA ASP A 185 -4.85 1.11 -14.35
C ASP A 185 -4.59 -0.38 -14.58
N LYS A 186 -5.09 -1.24 -13.68
CA LYS A 186 -4.93 -2.71 -13.70
C LYS A 186 -3.47 -3.16 -13.55
N LEU A 187 -2.60 -2.30 -13.04
CA LEU A 187 -1.20 -2.62 -12.80
C LEU A 187 -1.02 -3.26 -11.41
N ILE A 188 0.03 -4.08 -11.33
CA ILE A 188 0.50 -4.70 -10.09
C ILE A 188 1.85 -4.07 -9.77
N TYR A 189 2.04 -3.64 -8.53
CA TYR A 189 3.21 -2.93 -8.04
C TYR A 189 3.82 -3.65 -6.84
N SER A 190 5.13 -3.51 -6.64
CA SER A 190 5.74 -3.85 -5.35
C SER A 190 5.14 -2.97 -4.26
N GLY A 191 4.87 -3.51 -3.06
CA GLY A 191 4.33 -2.73 -1.95
C GLY A 191 5.27 -1.60 -1.51
N VAL A 192 6.59 -1.81 -1.58
CA VAL A 192 7.59 -0.74 -1.32
C VAL A 192 7.42 0.43 -2.29
N PHE A 193 7.16 0.10 -3.56
CA PHE A 193 6.88 1.06 -4.62
C PHE A 193 5.38 1.19 -4.89
N ALA A 194 4.54 1.02 -3.86
CA ALA A 194 3.10 1.20 -3.99
C ALA A 194 2.78 2.60 -4.50
N PRO A 195 1.95 2.74 -5.55
CA PRO A 195 1.65 4.06 -6.12
C PRO A 195 0.71 4.85 -5.24
N ASN A 196 0.85 6.18 -5.31
CA ASN A 196 -0.24 7.06 -4.95
C ASN A 196 -1.30 6.97 -6.06
N VAL A 197 -2.43 6.33 -5.75
CA VAL A 197 -3.57 6.26 -6.67
C VAL A 197 -4.61 7.28 -6.27
N ASP A 198 -5.30 7.82 -7.27
CA ASP A 198 -6.44 8.69 -6.99
C ASP A 198 -7.75 7.91 -6.80
N TYR A 199 -8.84 8.65 -6.62
CA TYR A 199 -10.18 8.07 -6.44
C TYR A 199 -10.68 7.25 -7.64
N THR A 200 -10.01 7.31 -8.80
CA THR A 200 -10.31 6.48 -9.97
C THR A 200 -9.50 5.18 -9.98
N GLY A 201 -8.61 4.98 -9.02
CA GLY A 201 -7.72 3.82 -8.91
C GLY A 201 -6.55 3.86 -9.90
N VAL A 202 -6.26 5.02 -10.49
CA VAL A 202 -5.15 5.20 -11.43
C VAL A 202 -3.96 5.79 -10.68
N ALA A 203 -2.78 5.18 -10.83
CA ALA A 203 -1.53 5.70 -10.29
C ALA A 203 -1.24 7.10 -10.85
N LYS A 204 -1.06 8.07 -9.95
CA LYS A 204 -0.67 9.43 -10.31
C LYS A 204 0.84 9.60 -10.36
N ASP A 205 1.53 9.03 -9.38
CA ASP A 205 2.97 9.16 -9.20
C ASP A 205 3.55 7.97 -8.42
N THR A 206 4.86 7.76 -8.52
CA THR A 206 5.66 6.86 -7.67
C THR A 206 5.21 5.40 -7.66
N GLY A 207 5.41 4.69 -8.76
CA GLY A 207 5.22 3.24 -8.78
C GLY A 207 6.08 2.55 -9.83
N ILE A 208 6.58 1.37 -9.48
CA ILE A 208 7.29 0.49 -10.41
C ILE A 208 6.40 -0.73 -10.65
N PRO A 209 5.77 -0.85 -11.84
CA PRO A 209 4.88 -1.96 -12.11
C PRO A 209 5.68 -3.25 -12.29
N LEU A 210 5.24 -4.29 -11.60
CA LEU A 210 5.72 -5.67 -11.70
C LEU A 210 4.95 -6.47 -12.73
N GLY A 211 3.71 -6.09 -13.00
CA GLY A 211 2.81 -6.83 -13.90
C GLY A 211 1.47 -6.15 -14.12
N ILE A 212 0.54 -6.88 -14.73
CA ILE A 212 -0.85 -6.47 -14.97
C ILE A 212 -1.81 -7.54 -14.44
N CYS A 213 -2.99 -7.10 -14.00
CA CYS A 213 -4.12 -7.97 -13.75
C CYS A 213 -5.00 -8.03 -15.02
N ASN A 214 -4.91 -9.13 -15.77
CA ASN A 214 -5.79 -9.39 -16.91
C ASN A 214 -7.16 -9.90 -16.43
N TYR A 215 -8.07 -8.97 -16.15
CA TYR A 215 -9.41 -9.28 -15.64
C TYR A 215 -10.22 -10.21 -16.57
N ALA A 216 -10.06 -10.07 -17.90
CA ALA A 216 -10.77 -10.90 -18.87
C ALA A 216 -10.24 -12.34 -18.90
N GLY A 217 -8.91 -12.49 -18.80
CA GLY A 217 -8.23 -13.78 -18.69
C GLY A 217 -8.28 -14.40 -17.28
N LYS A 218 -8.64 -13.61 -16.26
CA LYS A 218 -8.62 -13.98 -14.83
C LYS A 218 -7.22 -14.43 -14.37
N GLU A 219 -6.21 -13.69 -14.80
CA GLU A 219 -4.81 -14.02 -14.53
C GLU A 219 -4.01 -12.76 -14.20
N ALA A 220 -2.96 -12.93 -13.41
CA ALA A 220 -1.89 -11.96 -13.27
C ALA A 220 -0.79 -12.29 -14.30
N VAL A 221 -0.33 -11.28 -15.03
CA VAL A 221 0.78 -11.41 -15.98
C VAL A 221 1.93 -10.55 -15.49
N TRP A 222 3.05 -11.18 -15.18
CA TRP A 222 4.22 -10.54 -14.60
C TRP A 222 5.22 -10.13 -15.69
N PHE A 223 5.70 -8.89 -15.62
CA PHE A 223 6.85 -8.40 -16.39
C PHE A 223 8.16 -8.74 -15.71
N PHE A 224 8.16 -8.71 -14.37
CA PHE A 224 9.30 -8.95 -13.51
C PHE A 224 8.90 -9.98 -12.44
N ASN A 225 9.83 -10.87 -12.10
CA ASN A 225 9.61 -11.97 -11.17
C ASN A 225 10.25 -11.73 -9.79
N ASP A 226 10.95 -10.60 -9.63
CA ASP A 226 11.66 -10.25 -8.41
C ASP A 226 11.05 -8.97 -7.83
N THR A 227 10.76 -9.02 -6.54
CA THR A 227 10.20 -7.90 -5.77
C THR A 227 11.18 -7.39 -4.71
N ASP A 228 12.33 -8.04 -4.56
CA ASP A 228 13.29 -7.75 -3.50
C ASP A 228 13.84 -6.34 -3.70
N THR A 229 13.55 -5.49 -2.73
CA THR A 229 14.12 -4.14 -2.68
C THR A 229 15.28 -4.12 -1.70
N ASN A 230 16.33 -3.34 -1.97
CA ASN A 230 17.44 -3.18 -1.02
C ASN A 230 16.98 -2.71 0.38
N LEU A 231 15.83 -2.03 0.45
CA LEU A 231 15.24 -1.55 1.70
C LEU A 231 14.75 -2.69 2.60
N LEU A 232 14.19 -3.76 2.00
CA LEU A 232 13.49 -4.83 2.73
C LEU A 232 13.98 -6.25 2.44
N GLY A 233 14.94 -6.40 1.53
CA GLY A 233 15.57 -7.68 1.23
C GLY A 233 16.12 -8.35 2.48
N TYR A 234 16.33 -9.66 2.42
CA TYR A 234 16.77 -10.46 3.57
C TYR A 234 18.08 -9.95 4.21
N ASP A 235 18.96 -9.33 3.41
CA ASP A 235 20.24 -8.75 3.82
C ASP A 235 20.17 -7.24 4.13
N SER A 236 18.97 -6.64 4.08
CA SER A 236 18.76 -5.22 4.35
C SER A 236 19.06 -4.83 5.80
N ILE A 237 19.35 -3.54 6.01
CA ILE A 237 19.55 -2.94 7.33
C ILE A 237 18.29 -3.10 8.19
N ILE A 238 17.10 -2.89 7.62
CA ILE A 238 15.83 -3.05 8.34
C ILE A 238 15.67 -4.47 8.87
N ARG A 239 15.91 -5.50 8.03
CA ARG A 239 15.75 -6.90 8.46
C ARG A 239 16.83 -7.36 9.46
N ASN A 240 18.08 -6.94 9.28
CA ASN A 240 19.19 -7.43 10.11
C ASN A 240 19.45 -6.62 11.38
N ASN A 241 19.39 -5.29 11.31
CA ASN A 241 19.75 -4.41 12.42
C ASN A 241 18.51 -3.97 13.22
N PHE A 242 17.33 -3.98 12.58
CA PHE A 242 16.06 -3.54 13.18
C PHE A 242 14.93 -4.59 13.05
N PRO A 243 15.16 -5.87 13.44
CA PRO A 243 14.20 -6.95 13.22
C PRO A 243 12.82 -6.70 13.83
N GLN A 244 12.73 -5.85 14.87
CA GLN A 244 11.47 -5.44 15.48
C GLN A 244 10.51 -4.71 14.51
N PHE A 245 10.98 -4.24 13.34
CA PHE A 245 10.13 -3.63 12.33
C PHE A 245 9.17 -4.64 11.69
N SER A 246 9.50 -5.93 11.72
CA SER A 246 8.64 -7.04 11.27
C SER A 246 7.61 -7.49 12.31
N ALA A 247 7.34 -6.67 13.32
CA ALA A 247 6.31 -6.95 14.32
C ALA A 247 4.93 -6.49 13.81
N PRO A 248 3.95 -7.40 13.63
CA PRO A 248 2.62 -7.06 13.11
C PRO A 248 1.72 -6.37 14.16
N SER A 249 2.28 -5.95 15.29
CA SER A 249 1.57 -5.25 16.37
C SER A 249 2.43 -4.12 16.91
N MET A 250 1.79 -3.03 17.33
CA MET A 250 2.48 -1.95 18.02
C MET A 250 3.09 -2.54 19.31
N GLY A 251 4.42 -2.53 19.43
CA GLY A 251 5.10 -2.91 20.67
C GLY A 251 4.54 -2.12 21.86
N GLY A 252 4.72 -2.61 23.10
CA GLY A 252 4.05 -2.15 24.33
C GLY A 252 4.15 -0.66 24.72
N ASN A 253 4.71 0.20 23.87
CA ASN A 253 4.60 1.65 23.95
C ASN A 253 3.22 2.09 23.45
N SER A 254 2.31 2.38 24.38
CA SER A 254 0.89 2.67 24.12
C SER A 254 0.60 4.02 23.45
N SER A 255 1.60 4.76 22.96
CA SER A 255 1.41 6.09 22.36
C SER A 255 1.84 6.10 20.91
N THR A 256 0.87 6.25 20.01
CA THR A 256 1.10 6.48 18.59
C THR A 256 1.87 7.79 18.38
N PRO A 257 3.05 7.77 17.73
CA PRO A 257 3.80 8.99 17.45
C PRO A 257 3.03 9.89 16.48
N ILE A 258 3.14 11.19 16.70
CA ILE A 258 2.57 12.22 15.83
C ILE A 258 3.71 12.74 14.95
N VAL A 259 3.64 12.39 13.67
CA VAL A 259 4.60 12.79 12.64
C VAL A 259 3.85 13.55 11.54
N PRO A 260 3.72 14.89 11.60
CA PRO A 260 3.06 15.64 10.55
C PRO A 260 3.94 15.76 9.29
N ILE A 261 3.28 15.90 8.14
CA ILE A 261 3.91 16.31 6.88
C ILE A 261 3.70 17.82 6.72
N VAL A 262 4.78 18.56 6.52
CA VAL A 262 4.75 20.00 6.29
C VAL A 262 5.33 20.37 4.93
N TYR A 263 4.74 21.37 4.29
CA TYR A 263 5.30 21.97 3.09
C TYR A 263 6.27 23.08 3.46
N GLY A 264 7.50 23.02 2.94
CA GLY A 264 8.42 24.15 3.01
C GLY A 264 9.88 23.73 2.90
N GLY A 265 10.63 24.35 1.98
CA GLY A 265 12.09 24.20 1.92
C GLY A 265 12.80 24.82 3.14
N ASP A 266 12.24 25.89 3.70
CA ASP A 266 12.77 26.57 4.89
C ASP A 266 11.85 26.34 6.10
N LEU A 267 12.26 25.43 6.99
CA LEU A 267 11.64 25.27 8.31
C LEU A 267 12.05 26.44 9.21
N PRO A 268 11.14 27.34 9.60
CA PRO A 268 11.48 28.36 10.58
C PRO A 268 11.80 27.68 11.91
N THR A 269 12.91 28.04 12.55
CA THR A 269 13.25 27.55 13.90
C THR A 269 12.15 27.85 14.92
N SER A 270 11.37 28.90 14.69
CA SER A 270 10.17 29.21 15.46
C SER A 270 9.07 28.15 15.33
N LEU A 271 8.88 27.56 14.14
CA LEU A 271 7.93 26.46 13.95
C LEU A 271 8.37 25.23 14.75
N LEU A 272 9.64 24.82 14.63
CA LEU A 272 10.21 23.71 15.39
C LEU A 272 10.07 23.92 16.91
N SER A 273 10.33 25.14 17.39
CA SER A 273 10.15 25.47 18.81
C SER A 273 8.68 25.48 19.26
N SER A 274 7.74 25.79 18.35
CA SER A 274 6.30 25.84 18.64
C SER A 274 5.62 24.48 18.57
N LEU A 275 6.15 23.55 17.79
CA LEU A 275 5.70 22.16 17.76
C LEU A 275 6.01 21.45 19.10
N GLY A 276 7.01 21.92 19.83
CA GLY A 276 7.29 21.51 21.21
C GLY A 276 7.40 20.00 21.37
N SER A 277 6.91 19.47 22.50
CA SER A 277 6.85 18.02 22.77
C SER A 277 5.63 17.32 22.12
N PHE A 278 4.84 18.02 21.30
CA PHE A 278 3.60 17.47 20.73
C PHE A 278 3.84 16.57 19.52
N VAL A 279 4.94 16.78 18.80
CA VAL A 279 5.35 15.93 17.67
C VAL A 279 6.55 15.09 18.09
N GLN A 280 6.65 13.87 17.57
CA GLN A 280 7.78 12.97 17.83
C GLN A 280 8.71 12.82 16.60
N GLY A 281 8.29 13.35 15.45
CA GLY A 281 9.05 13.43 14.22
C GLY A 281 8.40 14.42 13.28
N LEU A 282 9.07 14.75 12.16
CA LEU A 282 8.56 15.67 11.17
C LEU A 282 8.98 15.23 9.77
N VAL A 283 8.05 15.22 8.82
CA VAL A 283 8.36 15.05 7.40
C VAL A 283 8.18 16.38 6.69
N VAL A 284 9.18 16.76 5.91
CA VAL A 284 9.24 18.03 5.20
C VAL A 284 9.23 17.77 3.71
N ILE A 285 8.27 18.35 3.00
CA ILE A 285 8.26 18.31 1.54
C ILE A 285 9.24 19.37 1.04
N SER A 286 10.35 18.88 0.46
CA SER A 286 11.40 19.69 -0.13
C SER A 286 10.94 20.29 -1.45
N ASN A 287 11.23 21.59 -1.65
CA ASN A 287 10.97 22.33 -2.88
C ASN A 287 12.27 22.75 -3.61
N GLY A 288 13.42 22.21 -3.22
CA GLY A 288 14.73 22.59 -3.76
C GLY A 288 15.87 22.26 -2.79
N PRO A 289 17.14 22.51 -3.18
CA PRO A 289 18.29 22.23 -2.33
C PRO A 289 18.17 22.97 -1.00
N ALA A 290 18.50 22.29 0.10
CA ALA A 290 18.56 22.89 1.41
C ALA A 290 19.44 24.14 1.40
N GLY A 291 18.90 25.25 1.91
CA GLY A 291 19.73 26.42 2.24
C GLY A 291 20.75 26.10 3.34
N ASN A 292 21.46 27.12 3.84
CA ASN A 292 22.48 26.99 4.90
C ASN A 292 21.90 26.67 6.31
N LEU A 293 20.77 25.96 6.40
CA LEU A 293 20.15 25.55 7.66
C LEU A 293 20.95 24.38 8.28
N THR A 294 21.03 24.33 9.60
CA THR A 294 21.68 23.24 10.33
C THR A 294 20.75 22.77 11.46
N LEU A 295 20.46 21.47 11.49
CA LEU A 295 19.46 20.83 12.33
C LEU A 295 20.05 19.77 13.28
N THR A 296 21.37 19.72 13.45
CA THR A 296 22.09 18.73 14.28
C THR A 296 21.68 18.68 15.76
N ASN A 297 20.98 19.69 16.28
CA ASN A 297 20.45 19.73 17.65
C ASN A 297 18.92 19.76 17.69
N SER A 298 18.25 19.27 16.64
CA SER A 298 16.79 19.18 16.62
C SER A 298 16.29 18.25 17.74
N PRO A 299 15.22 18.62 18.48
CA PRO A 299 14.66 17.77 19.52
C PRO A 299 13.89 16.55 18.96
N VAL A 300 13.60 16.54 17.66
CA VAL A 300 12.91 15.46 16.95
C VAL A 300 13.60 15.17 15.62
N PRO A 301 13.56 13.93 15.12
CA PRO A 301 14.03 13.63 13.78
C PRO A 301 13.21 14.38 12.71
N ILE A 302 13.91 14.91 11.71
CA ILE A 302 13.33 15.66 10.60
C ILE A 302 13.77 14.97 9.31
N VAL A 303 12.80 14.44 8.57
CA VAL A 303 13.01 13.74 7.30
C VAL A 303 12.56 14.64 6.17
N TYR A 304 13.41 14.86 5.18
CA TYR A 304 13.08 15.59 3.97
C TYR A 304 12.72 14.61 2.85
N ALA A 305 11.54 14.79 2.28
CA ALA A 305 11.04 14.00 1.15
C ALA A 305 10.68 14.91 -0.02
N LYS A 306 10.69 14.37 -1.24
CA LYS A 306 10.29 15.10 -2.44
C LYS A 306 8.93 14.59 -2.93
N SER A 307 8.11 15.50 -3.45
CA SER A 307 6.79 15.20 -3.99
C SER A 307 6.67 15.68 -5.43
N GLY A 308 5.82 15.02 -6.23
CA GLY A 308 5.38 15.52 -7.53
C GLY A 308 6.20 15.07 -8.74
N ASP A 309 7.23 14.23 -8.56
CA ASP A 309 7.88 13.52 -9.66
C ASP A 309 7.48 12.03 -9.65
N SER A 310 7.37 11.43 -10.84
CA SER A 310 6.99 10.02 -11.02
C SER A 310 7.94 9.04 -10.32
N ILE A 311 9.21 9.41 -10.15
CA ILE A 311 10.16 8.80 -9.21
C ILE A 311 10.91 9.97 -8.57
N SER A 312 10.42 10.43 -7.42
CA SER A 312 11.04 11.51 -6.67
C SER A 312 12.25 10.97 -5.91
N TYR A 313 13.40 11.64 -5.99
CA TYR A 313 14.59 11.34 -5.20
C TYR A 313 15.12 12.62 -4.56
N ILE A 314 15.61 12.51 -3.33
CA ILE A 314 16.36 13.56 -2.65
C ILE A 314 17.59 12.92 -1.99
N GLY A 315 18.77 13.49 -2.24
CA GLY A 315 20.05 13.03 -1.67
C GLY A 315 20.37 13.65 -0.32
N GLU A 316 21.30 13.03 0.43
CA GLU A 316 21.82 13.60 1.70
C GLU A 316 22.47 14.97 1.53
N ASP A 317 23.05 15.24 0.36
CA ASP A 317 23.66 16.52 0.01
C ASP A 317 22.62 17.61 -0.33
N GLU A 318 21.36 17.23 -0.52
CA GLU A 318 20.24 18.12 -0.81
C GLU A 318 19.43 18.51 0.45
N VAL A 319 19.76 17.94 1.62
CA VAL A 319 19.07 18.20 2.89
C VAL A 319 19.96 18.94 3.90
N PRO A 320 19.38 19.69 4.86
CA PRO A 320 20.18 20.39 5.86
C PRO A 320 21.01 19.43 6.71
N ALA A 321 22.21 19.84 7.11
CA ALA A 321 23.05 19.02 8.00
C ALA A 321 22.31 18.65 9.30
N GLY A 322 22.24 17.36 9.62
CA GLY A 322 21.51 16.81 10.76
C GLY A 322 20.05 16.44 10.49
N ALA A 323 19.54 16.69 9.28
CA ALA A 323 18.30 16.11 8.78
C ALA A 323 18.56 14.74 8.13
N ILE A 324 17.48 14.00 7.90
CA ILE A 324 17.48 12.70 7.24
C ILE A 324 16.92 12.89 5.83
N SER A 325 17.58 12.31 4.83
CA SER A 325 17.02 12.24 3.48
C SER A 325 16.03 11.09 3.38
N ALA A 326 14.90 11.28 2.69
CA ALA A 326 13.96 10.20 2.43
C ALA A 326 14.34 9.34 1.21
N GLY A 327 15.40 9.73 0.49
CA GLY A 327 15.80 9.08 -0.76
C GLY A 327 14.66 9.09 -1.77
N TYR A 328 14.23 7.90 -2.18
CA TYR A 328 13.15 7.70 -3.13
C TYR A 328 11.74 7.59 -2.51
N LEU A 329 11.61 7.71 -1.19
CA LEU A 329 10.31 7.60 -0.53
C LEU A 329 9.48 8.86 -0.73
N SER A 330 8.20 8.68 -1.06
CA SER A 330 7.23 9.77 -1.04
C SER A 330 7.07 10.33 0.39
N PRO A 331 6.53 11.55 0.56
CA PRO A 331 6.29 12.09 1.90
C PRO A 331 5.41 11.20 2.78
N LYS A 332 4.46 10.47 2.18
CA LYS A 332 3.59 9.53 2.90
C LYS A 332 4.35 8.29 3.36
N LYS A 333 5.17 7.69 2.48
CA LYS A 333 6.02 6.55 2.86
C LYS A 333 7.06 6.93 3.90
N ALA A 334 7.67 8.10 3.75
CA ALA A 334 8.60 8.65 4.74
C ALA A 334 7.95 8.85 6.11
N GLN A 335 6.71 9.35 6.14
CA GLN A 335 5.93 9.49 7.37
C GLN A 335 5.72 8.12 8.03
N ILE A 336 5.27 7.12 7.26
CA ILE A 336 5.02 5.77 7.77
C ILE A 336 6.30 5.13 8.32
N LEU A 337 7.42 5.20 7.58
CA LEU A 337 8.69 4.62 8.02
C LEU A 337 9.19 5.30 9.31
N LEU A 338 9.02 6.62 9.42
CA LEU A 338 9.38 7.34 10.65
C LEU A 338 8.46 6.95 11.82
N GLU A 339 7.15 6.81 11.59
CA GLU A 339 6.21 6.35 12.62
C GLU A 339 6.53 4.93 13.09
N ILE A 340 6.84 3.99 12.18
CA ILE A 340 7.30 2.63 12.52
C ILE A 340 8.58 2.70 13.36
N SER A 341 9.55 3.51 12.94
CA SER A 341 10.82 3.67 13.65
C SER A 341 10.61 4.15 15.08
N LEU A 342 9.81 5.21 15.25
CA LEU A 342 9.51 5.79 16.55
C LEU A 342 8.70 4.85 17.47
N ILE A 343 7.73 4.11 16.93
CA ILE A 343 6.99 3.07 17.67
C ILE A 343 7.96 2.02 18.23
N ASN A 344 8.96 1.67 17.44
CA ASN A 344 10.01 0.71 17.79
C ASN A 344 11.19 1.32 18.58
N GLY A 345 11.06 2.57 19.04
CA GLY A 345 12.08 3.23 19.86
C GLY A 345 13.31 3.71 19.10
N VAL A 346 13.27 3.70 17.77
CA VAL A 346 14.35 4.21 16.91
C VAL A 346 14.08 5.67 16.57
N SER A 347 14.81 6.57 17.22
CA SER A 347 14.63 8.03 17.10
C SER A 347 15.94 8.80 16.87
N SER A 348 17.08 8.13 16.92
CA SER A 348 18.38 8.78 16.71
C SER A 348 18.57 9.09 15.23
N SER A 349 19.08 10.29 14.91
CA SER A 349 19.32 10.65 13.51
C SER A 349 20.29 9.71 12.81
N SER A 350 21.27 9.13 13.52
CA SER A 350 22.22 8.18 12.95
C SER A 350 21.54 6.88 12.52
N ASP A 351 20.73 6.28 13.39
CA ASP A 351 20.04 5.03 13.07
C ASP A 351 19.01 5.26 11.96
N LEU A 352 18.31 6.40 12.00
CA LEU A 352 17.34 6.77 10.98
C LEU A 352 18.01 7.02 9.62
N SER A 353 19.19 7.64 9.58
CA SER A 353 19.97 7.79 8.34
C SER A 353 20.40 6.46 7.73
N GLU A 354 20.52 5.38 8.53
CA GLU A 354 20.79 4.02 8.00
C GLU A 354 19.52 3.31 7.50
N ILE A 355 18.35 3.66 8.05
CA ILE A 355 17.06 3.05 7.72
C ILE A 355 16.44 3.66 6.47
N PHE A 356 16.57 4.98 6.29
CA PHE A 356 16.04 5.67 5.13
C PHE A 356 16.95 5.45 3.90
N PRO A 357 16.38 5.17 2.71
CA PRO A 357 17.15 4.75 1.55
C PRO A 357 17.75 5.89 0.72
#